data_AF-A0A956LCE9-F1
#
_entry.id   AF-A0A956LCE9-F1
#
_cell.length_a   1.000
_cell.length_b   1.000
_cell.length_c   1.000
_cell.angle_alpha   90.00
_cell.angle_beta   90.00
_cell.angle_gamma   90.00
#
_symmetry.space_group_name_H-M   'P 1'
#
loop_
_entity.id
_entity.type
_entity.pdbx_description
1 polymer ?
#
loop_
_entity_poly.entity_id
_entity_poly.type
_entity_poly.pdbx_seq_one_letter_code
_entity_poly.pdbx_strand_id
1 'polypeptide(L)'
;MLAGAAFSYRPVRIPTPLASPRAPRPRATPQTGARTERVRVGALERARREALVGDMYRLFTRTCTGFSRPEFERLFLTRGDVEFELTYDRRGELSGFSVVQERARL
;
A
#
# COMPACT_ATOMS: atom_id res chain seq x y z
N MET A 1 -35.19 52.41 -11.13
CA MET A 1 -35.52 51.73 -9.85
C MET A 1 -35.79 50.27 -10.17
N LEU A 2 -34.89 49.34 -9.82
CA LEU A 2 -35.10 47.90 -10.02
C LEU A 2 -35.34 47.26 -8.65
N ALA A 3 -36.57 46.80 -8.47
CA ALA A 3 -37.05 46.03 -7.33
C ALA A 3 -36.47 44.60 -7.37
N GLY A 4 -36.28 44.03 -6.17
CA GLY A 4 -35.62 42.76 -5.94
C GLY A 4 -36.31 41.54 -6.53
N ALA A 5 -35.50 40.51 -6.79
CA ALA A 5 -35.96 39.15 -7.00
C ALA A 5 -35.47 38.29 -5.83
N ALA A 6 -36.42 37.82 -5.03
CA ALA A 6 -36.20 36.84 -3.99
C ALA A 6 -35.84 35.49 -4.64
N PHE A 7 -34.68 34.93 -4.28
CA PHE A 7 -34.29 33.60 -4.73
C PHE A 7 -35.01 32.54 -3.89
N SER A 8 -35.98 31.86 -4.51
CA SER A 8 -36.64 30.68 -3.96
C SER A 8 -35.73 29.47 -4.15
N TYR A 9 -35.22 28.93 -3.05
CA TYR A 9 -34.42 27.70 -3.07
C TYR A 9 -35.37 26.49 -3.20
N ARG A 10 -35.38 25.84 -4.36
CA ARG A 10 -36.00 24.50 -4.49
C ARG A 10 -34.95 23.44 -4.20
N PRO A 11 -35.18 22.53 -3.23
CA PRO A 11 -34.29 21.39 -3.05
C PRO A 11 -34.36 20.51 -4.29
N VAL A 12 -33.27 20.48 -5.06
CA VAL A 12 -33.11 19.54 -6.17
C VAL A 12 -33.07 18.15 -5.57
N ARG A 13 -34.10 17.34 -5.83
CA ARG A 13 -34.05 15.90 -5.58
C ARG A 13 -33.00 15.32 -6.51
N ILE A 14 -31.82 15.02 -5.96
CA ILE A 14 -30.79 14.27 -6.69
C ILE A 14 -31.41 12.91 -7.00
N PRO A 15 -31.53 12.51 -8.28
CA PRO A 15 -32.00 11.17 -8.60
C PRO A 15 -31.01 10.18 -7.96
N THR A 16 -31.55 9.28 -7.14
CA THR A 16 -30.82 8.14 -6.59
C THR A 16 -30.06 7.49 -7.74
N PRO A 17 -28.72 7.34 -7.68
CA PRO A 17 -28.01 6.65 -8.73
C PRO A 17 -28.62 5.26 -8.83
N LEU A 18 -29.26 4.97 -9.96
CA LEU A 18 -29.61 3.63 -10.39
C LEU A 18 -28.37 2.79 -10.11
N ALA A 19 -28.52 1.77 -9.26
CA ALA A 19 -27.45 0.90 -8.84
C ALA A 19 -26.63 0.54 -10.09
N SER A 20 -25.45 1.16 -10.22
CA SER A 20 -24.52 0.78 -11.27
C SER A 20 -24.35 -0.72 -11.12
N PRO A 21 -24.52 -1.52 -12.18
CA PRO A 21 -24.23 -2.94 -12.09
C PRO A 21 -22.83 -3.00 -11.50
N ARG A 22 -22.70 -3.56 -10.29
CA ARG A 22 -21.44 -3.65 -9.54
C ARG A 22 -20.39 -3.96 -10.59
N ALA A 23 -19.52 -2.99 -10.88
CA ALA A 23 -18.34 -3.26 -11.68
C ALA A 23 -17.77 -4.54 -11.06
N PRO A 24 -17.55 -5.61 -11.85
CA PRO A 24 -17.08 -6.86 -11.28
C PRO A 24 -15.89 -6.48 -10.42
N ARG A 25 -16.01 -6.70 -9.09
CA ARG A 25 -14.87 -6.56 -8.18
C ARG A 25 -13.72 -7.17 -8.94
N PRO A 26 -12.60 -6.46 -9.17
CA PRO A 26 -11.49 -7.06 -9.90
C PRO A 26 -11.27 -8.40 -9.23
N ARG A 27 -11.62 -9.48 -9.95
CA ARG A 27 -11.27 -10.83 -9.53
C ARG A 27 -9.78 -10.66 -9.38
N ALA A 28 -9.26 -10.80 -8.16
CA ALA A 28 -7.85 -10.98 -7.96
C ALA A 28 -7.51 -12.11 -8.93
N THR A 29 -6.94 -11.74 -10.08
CA THR A 29 -6.42 -12.71 -11.04
C THR A 29 -5.54 -13.58 -10.18
N PRO A 30 -5.71 -14.91 -10.19
CA PRO A 30 -4.69 -15.77 -9.62
C PRO A 30 -3.43 -15.41 -10.40
N GLN A 31 -2.55 -14.60 -9.81
CA GLN A 31 -1.28 -14.27 -10.42
C GLN A 31 -0.47 -15.56 -10.34
N THR A 32 -0.67 -16.43 -11.33
CA THR A 32 0.07 -17.67 -11.48
C THR A 32 1.53 -17.29 -11.71
N GLY A 33 2.30 -17.24 -10.63
CA GLY A 33 3.75 -17.05 -10.64
C GLY A 33 4.33 -16.05 -9.65
N ALA A 34 3.53 -15.29 -8.89
CA ALA A 34 4.06 -14.44 -7.82
C ALA A 34 4.00 -15.20 -6.48
N ARG A 35 5.16 -15.50 -5.89
CA ARG A 35 5.24 -16.09 -4.55
C ARG A 35 5.18 -14.95 -3.54
N THR A 36 4.30 -15.07 -2.55
CA THR A 36 4.29 -14.14 -1.40
C THR A 36 4.82 -14.83 -0.14
N GLU A 37 5.57 -14.08 0.67
CA GLU A 37 6.10 -14.55 1.96
C GLU A 37 5.86 -13.46 3.01
N ARG A 38 5.37 -13.86 4.19
CA ARG A 38 5.28 -12.95 5.33
C ARG A 38 6.49 -13.12 6.22
N VAL A 39 7.16 -12.01 6.49
CA VAL A 39 8.42 -12.01 7.22
C VAL A 39 8.41 -10.92 8.26
N ARG A 40 8.71 -11.30 9.50
CA ARG A 40 9.01 -10.36 10.58
C ARG A 40 10.49 -10.04 10.54
N VAL A 41 10.83 -8.81 10.19
CA VAL A 41 12.23 -8.43 9.98
C VAL A 41 13.05 -8.51 11.28
N GLY A 42 12.42 -8.31 12.45
CA GLY A 42 13.07 -8.46 13.75
C GLY A 42 13.41 -9.92 14.10
N ALA A 43 12.66 -10.89 13.57
CA ALA A 43 12.88 -12.32 13.78
C ALA A 43 13.87 -12.96 12.79
N LEU A 44 14.36 -12.21 11.81
CA LEU A 44 15.36 -12.71 10.85
C LEU A 44 16.77 -12.71 11.44
N GLU A 45 17.56 -13.71 11.05
CA GLU A 45 19.01 -13.68 11.27
C GLU A 45 19.63 -12.44 10.61
N ARG A 46 20.67 -11.88 11.26
CA ARG A 46 21.29 -10.61 10.86
C ARG A 46 21.69 -10.56 9.38
N ALA A 47 22.31 -11.62 8.86
CA ALA A 47 22.74 -11.67 7.46
C ALA A 47 21.54 -11.65 6.49
N ARG A 48 20.49 -12.43 6.81
CA ARG A 48 19.26 -12.49 6.00
C ARG A 48 18.49 -11.18 6.06
N ARG A 49 18.45 -10.53 7.24
CA ARG A 49 17.88 -9.20 7.43
C ARG A 49 18.60 -8.17 6.58
N GLU A 50 19.94 -8.14 6.61
CA GLU A 50 20.72 -7.15 5.87
C GLU A 50 20.53 -7.27 4.36
N ALA A 51 20.49 -8.50 3.84
CA ALA A 51 20.20 -8.77 2.44
C ALA A 51 18.78 -8.28 2.05
N LEU A 52 17.77 -8.68 2.83
CA LEU A 52 16.38 -8.29 2.57
C LEU A 52 16.19 -6.76 2.61
N VAL A 53 16.77 -6.09 3.61
CA VAL A 53 16.70 -4.62 3.72
C VAL A 53 17.39 -3.95 2.53
N GLY A 54 18.51 -4.51 2.07
CA GLY A 54 19.19 -4.06 0.86
C GLY A 54 18.29 -4.16 -0.38
N ASP A 55 17.62 -5.30 -0.57
CA ASP A 55 16.70 -5.50 -1.69
C ASP A 55 15.49 -4.58 -1.62
N MET A 56 14.90 -4.42 -0.44
CA MET A 56 13.78 -3.49 -0.23
C MET A 56 14.19 -2.04 -0.50
N TYR A 57 15.37 -1.62 -0.05
CA TYR A 57 15.88 -0.27 -0.33
C TYR A 57 16.16 -0.07 -1.83
N ARG A 58 16.73 -1.08 -2.50
CA ARG A 58 16.94 -1.07 -3.95
C ARG A 58 15.62 -0.94 -4.72
N LEU A 59 14.55 -1.61 -4.27
CA LEU A 59 13.22 -1.44 -4.84
C LEU A 59 12.64 -0.06 -4.55
N PHE A 60 12.74 0.40 -3.30
CA PHE A 60 12.23 1.70 -2.87
C PHE A 60 12.84 2.85 -3.68
N THR A 61 14.15 2.83 -3.91
CA THR A 61 14.87 3.87 -4.66
C THR A 61 14.57 3.90 -6.16
N ARG A 62 13.98 2.83 -6.72
CA ARG A 62 13.48 2.86 -8.12
C ARG A 62 12.30 3.82 -8.29
N THR A 63 11.50 4.02 -7.25
CA THR A 63 10.30 4.88 -7.28
C THR A 63 10.43 6.13 -6.42
N CYS A 64 11.24 6.09 -5.36
CA CYS A 64 11.42 7.16 -4.40
C CYS A 64 12.89 7.58 -4.35
N THR A 65 13.23 8.68 -5.03
CA THR A 65 14.58 9.25 -5.04
C THR A 65 14.83 10.19 -3.87
N GLY A 66 16.09 10.38 -3.48
CA GLY A 66 16.49 11.36 -2.46
C GLY A 66 16.45 10.85 -1.02
N PHE A 67 16.15 9.57 -0.80
CA PHE A 67 16.24 8.94 0.51
C PHE A 67 17.53 8.13 0.60
N SER A 68 18.27 8.32 1.68
CA SER A 68 19.39 7.46 2.05
C SER A 68 18.90 6.13 2.66
N ARG A 69 19.77 5.12 2.65
CA ARG A 69 19.47 3.82 3.28
C ARG A 69 19.15 3.96 4.79
N PRO A 70 19.88 4.74 5.60
CA PRO A 70 19.52 4.95 7.00
C PRO A 70 18.15 5.61 7.18
N GLU A 71 17.74 6.51 6.27
CA GLU A 71 16.40 7.11 6.31
C GLU A 71 15.31 6.09 6.00
N PHE A 72 15.52 5.23 5.00
CA PHE A 72 14.63 4.13 4.70
C PHE A 72 14.47 3.19 5.91
N GLU A 73 15.57 2.75 6.50
CA GLU A 73 15.53 1.87 7.68
C GLU A 73 14.82 2.55 8.85
N ARG A 74 15.04 3.86 9.04
CA ARG A 74 14.31 4.64 10.04
C ARG A 74 12.82 4.76 9.77
N LEU A 75 12.37 4.77 8.52
CA LEU A 75 10.94 4.86 8.18
C LEU A 75 10.22 3.53 8.37
N PHE A 76 10.85 2.43 7.97
CA PHE A 76 10.19 1.13 7.86
C PHE A 76 10.56 0.14 8.97
N LEU A 77 11.70 0.32 9.65
CA LEU A 77 12.27 -0.68 10.57
C LEU A 77 12.46 -0.20 12.01
N THR A 78 12.19 1.07 12.34
CA THR A 78 12.34 1.58 13.71
C THR A 78 11.19 1.21 14.64
N ARG A 79 10.01 0.85 14.11
CA ARG A 79 8.81 0.59 14.93
C ARG A 79 8.69 -0.82 15.51
N GLY A 80 9.81 -1.49 15.78
CA GLY A 80 9.81 -2.83 16.36
C GLY A 80 9.61 -3.93 15.32
N ASP A 81 8.97 -5.03 15.71
CA ASP A 81 8.79 -6.25 14.91
C ASP A 81 7.76 -6.03 13.79
N VAL A 82 8.18 -5.32 12.74
CA VAL A 82 7.33 -5.04 11.57
C VAL A 82 7.26 -6.29 10.71
N GLU A 83 6.03 -6.72 10.44
CA GLU A 83 5.75 -7.78 9.48
C GLU A 83 5.65 -7.17 8.07
N PHE A 84 6.35 -7.79 7.13
CA PHE A 84 6.31 -7.44 5.72
C PHE A 84 5.73 -8.58 4.93
N GLU A 85 4.88 -8.25 3.97
CA GLU A 85 4.50 -9.18 2.91
C GLU A 85 5.40 -8.89 1.71
N LEU A 86 6.29 -9.84 1.43
CA LEU A 86 7.24 -9.81 0.33
C LEU A 86 6.59 -10.49 -0.88
N THR A 87 6.74 -9.89 -2.06
CA THR A 87 6.32 -10.47 -3.33
C THR A 87 7.54 -10.75 -4.17
N TYR A 88 7.67 -12.00 -4.63
CA TYR A 88 8.74 -12.44 -5.51
C TYR A 88 8.20 -12.71 -6.91
N ASP A 89 9.01 -12.39 -7.92
CA ASP A 89 8.71 -12.72 -9.30
C ASP A 89 8.92 -14.22 -9.61
N ARG A 90 8.74 -14.59 -10.87
CA ARG A 90 8.92 -15.98 -11.35
C ARG A 90 10.36 -16.47 -11.28
N ARG A 91 11.35 -15.58 -11.13
CA ARG A 91 12.77 -15.90 -10.97
C ARG A 91 13.17 -16.02 -9.50
N GLY A 92 12.25 -15.73 -8.57
CA GLY A 92 12.52 -15.70 -7.14
C GLY A 92 13.14 -14.39 -6.66
N GLU A 93 13.18 -13.36 -7.50
CA GLU A 93 13.69 -12.04 -7.13
C GLU A 93 12.61 -11.23 -6.43
N LEU A 94 12.99 -10.44 -5.43
CA LEU A 94 12.05 -9.54 -4.75
C LEU A 94 11.55 -8.49 -5.74
N SER A 95 10.24 -8.51 -6.01
CA SER A 95 9.57 -7.60 -6.95
C SER A 95 8.72 -6.55 -6.25
N GLY A 96 8.39 -6.75 -4.97
CA GLY A 96 7.64 -5.80 -4.18
C GLY A 96 7.61 -6.17 -2.71
N PHE A 97 7.26 -5.20 -1.87
CA PHE A 97 7.01 -5.42 -0.46
C PHE A 97 5.90 -4.48 0.02
N SER A 98 5.18 -4.91 1.06
CA SER A 98 4.22 -4.07 1.76
C SER A 98 4.33 -4.28 3.26
N VAL A 99 4.03 -3.24 4.03
CA VAL A 99 4.00 -3.30 5.49
C VAL A 99 2.66 -3.88 5.92
N VAL A 100 2.70 -5.02 6.61
CA VAL A 100 1.54 -5.61 7.28
C VAL A 100 1.54 -5.03 8.69
N GLN A 101 0.98 -3.82 8.87
CA GLN A 101 0.79 -3.28 10.22
C GLN A 101 -0.09 -4.25 11.02
N GLU A 102 0.41 -4.75 12.14
CA GLU A 102 -0.43 -5.39 13.14
C GLU A 102 -1.44 -4.33 13.61
N ARG A 103 -2.73 -4.60 13.44
CA ARG A 103 -3.78 -3.82 14.11
C ARG A 103 -3.44 -3.84 15.59
N ALA A 104 -3.17 -2.66 16.16
CA ALA A 104 -3.24 -2.47 17.59
C ALA A 104 -4.57 -3.10 18.05
N ARG A 105 -4.48 -4.15 18.87
CA ARG A 105 -5.64 -4.60 19.64
C ARG A 105 -5.98 -3.43 20.56
N LEU A 106 -7.00 -2.66 20.16
CA LEU A 106 -7.77 -1.81 21.07
C LEU A 106 -8.54 -2.71 22.02
#